data_AF-A0A6C0KDI2-F1
#
_entry.id   AF-A0A6C0KDI2-F1
#
_cell.length_a   1.000
_cell.length_b   1.000
_cell.length_c   1.000
_cell.angle_alpha   90.00
_cell.angle_beta   90.00
_cell.angle_gamma   90.00
#
_symmetry.space_group_name_H-M   'P 1'
#
loop_
_entity.id
_entity.type
_entity.pdbx_description
1 polymer ?
#
loop_
_entity_poly.entity_id
_entity_poly.type
_entity_poly.pdbx_seq_one_letter_code
_entity_poly.pdbx_strand_id
1 'polypeptide(L)'
;MSSVLLGIVLFILVVLKIMYEIRDNYENQVEDDDVLDLVEQVRHVDPKVDGIVDHLKFFEGRKSYTINKTYVHICKKDKYGKLYAKNQLVLVLLHEIAHALCDEVGHTDKFNKILDDLLDKAAKKKIYDPSIPNIPDYCEY
;
A
#
# COMPACT_ATOMS: atom_id res chain seq x y z
N MET A 1 10.76 45.70 10.95
CA MET A 1 10.90 44.23 10.78
C MET A 1 12.34 43.97 10.37
N SER A 2 13.14 43.21 11.13
CA SER A 2 14.55 42.99 10.76
C SER A 2 14.63 42.15 9.48
N SER A 3 15.68 42.37 8.67
CA SER A 3 15.96 41.57 7.46
C SER A 3 16.00 40.06 7.75
N VAL A 4 16.41 39.69 8.96
CA VAL A 4 16.39 38.31 9.48
C VAL A 4 14.96 37.78 9.61
N LEU A 5 14.03 38.55 10.18
CA LEU A 5 12.63 38.13 10.33
C LEU A 5 11.94 37.96 8.97
N LEU A 6 12.22 38.85 8.01
CA LEU A 6 11.73 38.72 6.64
C LEU A 6 12.28 37.46 5.96
N GLY A 7 13.58 37.17 6.15
CA GLY A 7 14.22 35.96 5.63
C GLY A 7 13.59 34.67 6.20
N ILE A 8 13.30 34.63 7.50
CA ILE A 8 12.62 33.47 8.14
C ILE A 8 11.22 33.28 7.55
N VAL A 9 10.44 34.35 7.40
CA VAL A 9 9.09 34.27 6.82
C VAL A 9 9.15 33.75 5.39
N LEU A 10 10.06 34.26 4.55
CA LEU A 10 10.23 33.78 3.18
C LEU A 10 10.62 32.30 3.13
N PHE A 11 11.54 31.86 4.00
CA PHE A 11 11.92 30.45 4.09
C PHE A 11 10.74 29.55 4.46
N ILE A 12 9.93 29.94 5.45
CA ILE A 12 8.73 29.20 5.84
C ILE A 12 7.74 29.11 4.66
N LEU A 13 7.51 30.20 3.93
CA LEU A 13 6.61 30.19 2.77
C LEU A 13 7.10 29.27 1.66
N VAL A 14 8.41 29.23 1.41
CA VAL A 14 9.00 28.29 0.43
C VAL A 14 8.82 26.84 0.89
N VAL A 15 9.10 26.54 2.16
CA VAL A 15 8.90 25.19 2.72
C VAL A 15 7.43 24.77 2.61
N LEU A 16 6.49 25.65 2.97
CA LEU A 16 5.05 25.37 2.87
C LEU A 16 4.62 25.13 1.42
N LYS A 17 5.14 25.91 0.47
CA LYS A 17 4.87 25.71 -0.96
C LYS A 17 5.40 24.35 -1.44
N ILE A 18 6.63 23.99 -1.08
CA ILE A 18 7.20 22.67 -1.43
C ILE A 18 6.37 21.54 -0.81
N MET A 19 5.99 21.65 0.46
CA MET A 19 5.14 20.66 1.12
C MET A 19 3.78 20.53 0.43
N TYR A 20 3.18 21.65 0.01
CA TYR A 20 1.94 21.65 -0.74
C TYR A 20 2.09 20.97 -2.10
N GLU A 21 3.13 21.29 -2.87
CA GLU A 21 3.39 20.64 -4.18
C GLU A 21 3.66 19.14 -4.04
N ILE A 22 4.40 18.71 -3.02
CA ILE A 22 4.61 17.28 -2.74
C ILE A 22 3.28 16.60 -2.44
N ARG A 23 2.45 17.17 -1.56
CA ARG A 23 1.15 16.59 -1.20
C ARG A 23 0.23 16.52 -2.42
N ASP A 24 0.13 17.59 -3.19
CA ASP A 24 -0.69 17.68 -4.39
C ASP A 24 -0.27 16.62 -5.42
N ASN A 25 1.03 16.43 -5.62
CA ASN A 25 1.55 15.40 -6.52
C ASN A 25 1.19 13.98 -6.06
N TYR A 26 1.20 13.69 -4.75
CA TYR A 26 0.75 12.40 -4.22
C TYR A 26 -0.77 12.23 -4.33
N GLU A 27 -1.55 13.27 -4.06
CA GLU A 27 -3.00 13.22 -4.11
C GLU A 27 -3.54 13.05 -5.54
N ASN A 28 -2.86 13.64 -6.53
CA ASN A 28 -3.24 13.63 -7.95
C ASN A 28 -2.49 12.57 -8.77
N GLN A 29 -1.70 11.70 -8.15
CA GLN A 29 -1.07 10.59 -8.83
C GLN A 29 -2.15 9.64 -9.36
N VAL A 30 -2.00 9.22 -10.62
CA VAL A 30 -2.89 8.23 -11.24
C VAL A 30 -2.61 6.87 -10.62
N GLU A 31 -3.67 6.20 -10.19
CA GLU A 31 -3.62 4.84 -9.65
C GLU A 31 -3.23 3.84 -10.75
N ASP A 32 -2.67 2.69 -10.34
CA ASP A 32 -2.21 1.68 -11.27
C ASP A 32 -3.33 0.68 -11.60
N ASP A 33 -3.73 0.60 -12.87
CA ASP A 33 -4.83 -0.25 -13.35
C ASP A 33 -4.66 -1.74 -13.00
N ASP A 34 -3.44 -2.30 -13.11
CA ASP A 34 -3.23 -3.73 -12.79
C ASP A 34 -3.39 -3.98 -11.28
N VAL A 35 -3.00 -3.01 -10.43
CA VAL A 35 -3.22 -3.12 -8.99
C VAL A 35 -4.70 -2.99 -8.68
N LEU A 36 -5.43 -2.09 -9.34
CA LEU A 36 -6.88 -1.96 -9.17
C LEU A 36 -7.63 -3.23 -9.59
N ASP A 37 -7.23 -3.87 -10.69
CA ASP A 37 -7.77 -5.18 -11.09
C ASP A 37 -7.54 -6.25 -10.01
N LEU A 38 -6.41 -6.19 -9.29
CA LEU A 38 -6.13 -7.08 -8.17
C LEU A 38 -6.97 -6.73 -6.94
N VAL A 39 -7.19 -5.44 -6.67
CA VAL A 39 -8.06 -4.95 -5.60
C VAL A 39 -9.48 -5.45 -5.78
N GLU A 40 -10.05 -5.34 -6.98
CA GLU A 40 -11.40 -5.83 -7.27
C GLU A 40 -11.54 -7.33 -7.04
N GLN A 41 -10.48 -8.10 -7.27
CA GLN A 41 -10.49 -9.54 -6.98
C GLN A 41 -10.49 -9.84 -5.47
N VAL A 42 -9.80 -9.04 -4.66
CA VAL A 42 -9.76 -9.25 -3.19
C VAL A 42 -10.87 -8.53 -2.44
N ARG A 43 -11.57 -7.57 -3.08
CA ARG A 43 -12.67 -6.79 -2.49
C ARG A 43 -13.69 -7.67 -1.76
N HIS A 44 -14.07 -8.79 -2.38
CA HIS A 44 -15.07 -9.70 -1.84
C HIS A 44 -14.52 -10.76 -0.88
N VAL A 45 -13.26 -10.68 -0.46
CA VAL A 45 -12.65 -11.59 0.52
C VAL A 45 -13.30 -11.42 1.88
N ASP A 46 -13.47 -10.18 2.33
CA ASP A 46 -14.05 -9.83 3.62
C ASP A 46 -14.78 -8.47 3.55
N PRO A 47 -15.92 -8.29 4.25
CA PRO A 47 -16.60 -7.00 4.29
C PRO A 47 -15.73 -5.82 4.77
N LYS A 48 -14.73 -6.07 5.61
CA LYS A 48 -13.78 -5.03 6.04
C LYS A 48 -12.85 -4.61 4.90
N VAL A 49 -12.49 -5.54 4.01
CA VAL A 49 -11.70 -5.21 2.80
C VAL A 49 -12.54 -4.34 1.90
N ASP A 50 -13.76 -4.77 1.56
CA ASP A 50 -14.70 -3.99 0.75
C ASP A 50 -14.92 -2.57 1.31
N GLY A 51 -15.09 -2.44 2.63
CA GLY A 51 -15.30 -1.15 3.27
C GLY A 51 -14.06 -0.24 3.36
N ILE A 52 -12.83 -0.74 3.22
CA ILE A 52 -11.63 0.09 3.32
C ILE A 52 -11.02 0.43 1.97
N VAL A 53 -11.13 -0.45 0.96
CA VAL A 53 -10.42 -0.27 -0.32
C VAL A 53 -10.83 0.99 -1.07
N ASP A 54 -12.08 1.46 -0.92
CA ASP A 54 -12.55 2.72 -1.53
C ASP A 54 -11.92 3.98 -0.89
N HIS A 55 -11.26 3.83 0.26
CA HIS A 55 -10.54 4.89 0.96
C HIS A 55 -9.01 4.81 0.76
N LEU A 56 -8.55 3.78 0.06
CA LEU A 56 -7.15 3.56 -0.27
C LEU A 56 -6.88 4.00 -1.70
N LYS A 57 -5.65 4.41 -1.97
CA LYS A 57 -5.13 4.67 -3.30
C LYS A 57 -4.01 3.70 -3.60
N PHE A 58 -4.04 3.08 -4.77
CA PHE A 58 -3.16 1.99 -5.13
C PHE A 58 -2.22 2.35 -6.27
N PHE A 59 -0.92 2.17 -6.06
CA PHE A 59 0.11 2.51 -7.02
C PHE A 59 1.12 1.38 -7.24
N GLU A 60 1.77 1.37 -8.40
CA GLU A 60 3.02 0.61 -8.57
C GLU A 60 4.13 1.26 -7.73
N GLY A 61 4.96 0.43 -7.10
CA GLY A 61 6.12 0.84 -6.32
C GLY A 61 7.34 -0.03 -6.61
N ARG A 62 8.52 0.45 -6.21
CA ARG A 62 9.75 -0.37 -6.19
C ARG A 62 9.79 -1.35 -5.01
N LYS A 63 9.02 -1.05 -3.97
CA LYS A 63 8.75 -1.89 -2.80
C LYS A 63 7.27 -1.84 -2.50
N SER A 64 6.78 -2.81 -1.74
CA SER A 64 5.44 -2.75 -1.17
C SER A 64 5.46 -2.10 0.20
N TYR A 65 4.55 -1.16 0.41
CA TYR A 65 4.36 -0.49 1.69
C TYR A 65 3.07 0.32 1.69
N THR A 66 2.59 0.62 2.90
CA THR A 66 1.42 1.45 3.13
C THR A 66 1.82 2.74 3.87
N ILE A 67 1.48 3.90 3.30
CA ILE A 67 1.71 5.21 3.92
C ILE A 67 0.39 5.73 4.49
N ASN A 68 0.43 6.10 5.78
CA ASN A 68 -0.68 6.74 6.50
C ASN A 68 -2.02 6.00 6.40
N LYS A 69 -2.00 4.69 6.12
CA LYS A 69 -3.21 3.87 5.91
C LYS A 69 -4.13 4.42 4.80
N THR A 70 -3.54 5.08 3.81
CA THR A 70 -4.24 5.69 2.67
C THR A 70 -3.59 5.32 1.36
N TYR A 71 -2.26 5.40 1.27
CA TYR A 71 -1.55 5.14 0.02
C TYR A 71 -0.86 3.79 0.08
N VAL A 72 -1.24 2.87 -0.80
CA VAL A 72 -0.70 1.52 -0.89
C VAL A 72 0.14 1.42 -2.15
N HIS A 73 1.42 1.10 -1.98
CA HIS A 73 2.32 0.82 -3.10
C HIS A 73 2.54 -0.68 -3.21
N ILE A 74 2.48 -1.21 -4.42
CA ILE A 74 2.69 -2.63 -4.72
C ILE A 74 3.86 -2.80 -5.69
N CYS A 75 4.83 -3.61 -5.30
CA CYS A 75 5.93 -4.00 -6.17
C CYS A 75 5.56 -5.20 -7.04
N LYS A 76 5.06 -4.93 -8.25
CA LYS A 76 4.54 -5.99 -9.13
C LYS A 76 5.63 -6.80 -9.84
N LYS A 77 6.86 -6.28 -9.93
CA LYS A 77 7.91 -6.80 -10.82
C LYS A 77 9.20 -7.15 -10.05
N ASP A 78 9.85 -8.23 -10.47
CA ASP A 78 11.18 -8.60 -10.01
C ASP A 78 12.28 -7.70 -10.60
N LYS A 79 13.54 -7.96 -10.21
CA LYS A 79 14.72 -7.20 -10.69
C LYS A 79 14.95 -7.24 -12.19
N TYR A 80 14.32 -8.18 -12.90
CA TYR A 80 14.39 -8.31 -14.36
C TYR A 80 13.16 -7.72 -15.06
N GLY A 81 12.26 -7.06 -14.32
CA GLY A 81 11.02 -6.48 -14.83
C GLY A 81 9.91 -7.51 -15.05
N LYS A 82 10.08 -8.76 -14.60
CA LYS A 82 9.06 -9.80 -14.75
C LYS A 82 8.00 -9.67 -13.67
N LEU A 83 6.73 -9.73 -14.05
CA LEU A 83 5.62 -9.74 -13.10
C LEU A 83 5.69 -10.96 -12.18
N TYR A 84 5.46 -10.74 -10.89
CA TYR A 84 5.30 -11.83 -9.94
C TYR A 84 4.03 -12.61 -10.22
N ALA A 85 4.03 -13.88 -9.79
CA ALA A 85 2.84 -14.71 -9.85
C ALA A 85 1.70 -14.09 -9.04
N LYS A 86 0.48 -14.21 -9.54
CA LYS A 86 -0.73 -13.67 -8.90
C LYS A 86 -0.85 -14.02 -7.42
N ASN A 87 -0.49 -15.26 -7.03
CA ASN A 87 -0.55 -15.69 -5.63
C ASN A 87 0.31 -14.80 -4.70
N GLN A 88 1.51 -14.45 -5.15
CA GLN A 88 2.41 -13.55 -4.42
C GLN A 88 1.82 -12.14 -4.34
N LEU A 89 1.25 -11.63 -5.44
CA LEU A 89 0.66 -10.30 -5.47
C LEU A 89 -0.57 -10.20 -4.56
N VAL A 90 -1.43 -11.23 -4.53
CA VAL A 90 -2.58 -11.31 -3.61
C VAL A 90 -2.11 -11.30 -2.16
N LEU A 91 -1.11 -12.13 -1.81
CA LEU A 91 -0.53 -12.17 -0.47
C LEU A 91 -0.07 -10.78 -0.02
N VAL A 92 0.70 -10.10 -0.87
CA VAL A 92 1.26 -8.79 -0.54
C VAL A 92 0.18 -7.72 -0.50
N LEU A 93 -0.80 -7.75 -1.41
CA LEU A 93 -1.91 -6.80 -1.36
C LEU A 93 -2.72 -6.94 -0.07
N LEU A 94 -3.04 -8.18 0.34
CA LEU A 94 -3.74 -8.43 1.60
C LEU A 94 -2.88 -8.04 2.82
N HIS A 95 -1.56 -8.19 2.74
CA HIS A 95 -0.62 -7.69 3.76
C HIS A 95 -0.71 -6.17 3.93
N GLU A 96 -0.68 -5.41 2.83
CA GLU A 96 -0.80 -3.96 2.88
C GLU A 96 -2.19 -3.49 3.32
N ILE A 97 -3.26 -4.16 2.88
CA ILE A 97 -4.62 -3.89 3.36
C ILE A 97 -4.74 -4.21 4.86
N ALA A 98 -4.09 -5.26 5.36
CA ALA A 98 -4.05 -5.56 6.79
C ALA A 98 -3.35 -4.44 7.58
N HIS A 99 -2.31 -3.81 7.03
CA HIS A 99 -1.69 -2.62 7.63
C HIS A 99 -2.65 -1.43 7.67
N ALA A 100 -3.50 -1.25 6.65
CA ALA A 100 -4.51 -0.19 6.66
C ALA A 100 -5.65 -0.47 7.67
N LEU A 101 -6.05 -1.73 7.82
CA LEU A 101 -7.08 -2.16 8.77
C LEU A 101 -6.60 -2.18 10.24
N CYS A 102 -5.31 -2.42 10.46
CA CYS A 102 -4.73 -2.48 11.80
C CYS A 102 -4.50 -1.06 12.33
N ASP A 103 -4.95 -0.77 13.55
CA ASP A 103 -4.69 0.49 14.24
C ASP A 103 -3.25 0.59 14.79
N GLU A 104 -2.59 -0.54 15.03
CA GLU A 104 -1.22 -0.66 15.52
C GLU A 104 -0.16 -0.54 14.40
N VAL A 105 1.08 -0.22 14.78
CA VAL A 105 2.22 -0.08 13.86
C VAL A 105 3.08 -1.35 13.90
N GLY A 106 3.46 -1.86 12.71
CA GLY A 106 4.28 -3.05 12.56
C GLY A 106 3.47 -4.35 12.49
N HIS A 107 4.15 -5.49 12.60
CA HIS A 107 3.55 -6.83 12.52
C HIS A 107 3.21 -7.37 13.91
N THR A 108 2.33 -6.66 14.63
CA THR A 108 1.87 -7.08 15.97
C THR A 108 0.97 -8.30 15.90
N ASP A 109 0.65 -8.89 17.06
CA ASP A 109 -0.32 -10.00 17.15
C ASP A 109 -1.69 -9.63 16.56
N LYS A 110 -2.09 -8.36 16.69
CA LYS A 110 -3.34 -7.86 16.11
C LYS A 110 -3.26 -7.83 14.59
N PHE A 111 -2.15 -7.33 14.04
CA PHE A 111 -1.88 -7.36 12.60
C PHE A 111 -1.90 -8.80 12.06
N ASN A 112 -1.15 -9.71 12.69
CA ASN A 112 -1.06 -11.10 12.24
C ASN A 112 -2.44 -11.78 12.23
N LYS A 113 -3.25 -11.58 13.28
CA LYS A 113 -4.63 -12.09 13.32
C LYS A 113 -5.51 -11.55 12.19
N ILE A 114 -5.35 -10.28 11.81
CA ILE A 114 -6.09 -9.70 10.68
C ILE A 114 -5.62 -10.35 9.38
N LEU A 115 -4.30 -10.39 9.15
CA LEU A 115 -3.74 -10.95 7.93
C LEU A 115 -4.09 -12.43 7.75
N ASP A 116 -3.95 -13.24 8.80
CA ASP A 116 -4.29 -14.67 8.78
C ASP A 116 -5.77 -14.90 8.45
N ASP A 117 -6.69 -14.12 9.07
CA ASP A 117 -8.12 -14.19 8.78
C ASP A 117 -8.45 -13.82 7.33
N LEU A 118 -7.78 -12.79 6.79
CA LEU A 118 -7.93 -12.41 5.37
C LEU A 118 -7.42 -13.50 4.43
N LEU A 119 -6.23 -14.08 4.70
CA LEU A 119 -5.64 -15.13 3.89
C LEU A 119 -6.49 -16.41 3.92
N ASP A 120 -7.02 -16.78 5.08
CA ASP A 120 -7.94 -17.92 5.22
C ASP A 120 -9.21 -17.73 4.40
N LYS A 121 -9.79 -16.52 4.41
CA LYS A 121 -10.97 -16.18 3.61
C LYS A 121 -10.67 -16.17 2.12
N ALA A 122 -9.51 -15.63 1.72
CA ALA A 122 -9.06 -15.63 0.33
C ALA A 122 -8.80 -17.06 -0.17
N ALA A 123 -8.24 -17.93 0.68
CA ALA A 123 -8.03 -19.35 0.38
C ALA A 123 -9.35 -20.11 0.18
N LYS A 124 -10.32 -19.91 1.07
CA LYS A 124 -11.67 -20.49 0.93
C LYS A 124 -12.37 -20.07 -0.36
N LYS A 125 -12.10 -18.86 -0.83
CA LYS A 125 -12.61 -18.29 -2.10
C LYS A 125 -11.75 -18.63 -3.32
N LYS A 126 -10.65 -19.37 -3.16
CA LYS A 126 -9.70 -19.74 -4.22
C LYS A 126 -9.03 -18.54 -4.91
N ILE A 127 -8.89 -17.42 -4.19
CA ILE A 127 -8.18 -16.22 -4.64
C ILE A 127 -6.69 -16.31 -4.27
N TYR A 128 -6.40 -17.00 -3.16
CA TYR A 128 -5.07 -17.29 -2.65
C TYR A 128 -4.90 -18.80 -2.47
N ASP A 129 -3.69 -19.32 -2.70
CA ASP A 129 -3.33 -20.71 -2.47
C ASP A 129 -2.15 -20.76 -1.48
N PRO A 130 -2.40 -21.21 -0.23
CA PRO A 130 -1.37 -21.29 0.81
C PRO A 130 -0.36 -22.42 0.57
N SER A 131 -0.61 -23.33 -0.38
CA SER A 131 0.34 -24.39 -0.73
C SER A 131 1.48 -23.91 -1.63
N ILE A 132 1.28 -22.77 -2.31
CA ILE A 132 2.31 -22.15 -3.13
C ILE A 132 3.25 -21.38 -2.21
N PRO A 133 4.56 -21.70 -2.18
CA PRO A 133 5.49 -21.01 -1.30
C PRO A 133 5.67 -19.54 -1.70
N ASN A 134 5.76 -18.69 -0.69
CA ASN A 134 6.03 -17.27 -0.86
C ASN A 134 7.48 -17.04 -1.33
N ILE A 135 7.71 -15.95 -2.05
CA ILE A 135 9.04 -15.56 -2.51
C ILE A 135 9.76 -14.85 -1.34
N PRO A 136 10.86 -15.40 -0.78
CA PRO A 136 11.50 -14.83 0.42
C PRO A 136 12.07 -13.43 0.21
N ASP A 137 12.66 -13.18 -0.96
CA ASP A 137 13.34 -11.90 -1.29
C ASP A 137 12.46 -11.00 -2.18
N TYR A 138 11.15 -11.02 -1.95
CA TYR A 138 10.20 -10.20 -2.70
C TYR A 138 10.61 -8.72 -2.66
N CYS A 139 11.04 -8.20 -3.81
CA CYS A 139 11.48 -6.82 -4.00
C CYS A 139 12.60 -6.32 -3.06
N GLU A 140 13.46 -7.23 -2.62
CA GLU A 140 14.65 -6.93 -1.82
C GLU A 140 15.94 -6.91 -2.65
N TYR A 141 15.89 -6.30 -3.84
CA TYR A 141 17.01 -6.20 -4.78
C TYR A 141 17.55 -4.79 -5.00
#